data_AF-A0A5L2HW60-F1
#
_entry.id   AF-A0A5L2HW60-F1
#
_cell.length_a   1.000
_cell.length_b   1.000
_cell.length_c   1.000
_cell.angle_alpha   90.00
_cell.angle_beta   90.00
_cell.angle_gamma   90.00
#
_symmetry.space_group_name_H-M   'P 1'
#
loop_
_entity.id
_entity.type
_entity.pdbx_description
1 polymer ?
#
loop_
_entity_poly.entity_id
_entity_poly.type
_entity_poly.pdbx_seq_one_letter_code
_entity_poly.pdbx_strand_id
1 'polypeptide(L)'
;MIYFLLAIYSAVFMSFIQVAGECFPVKKSFLFRFSECNFCQKTLAFYHIIPVFSFLFFRGKSRCCERPIPIIYFLMELVTPIYILLLYIQFSFSYSFLLYYIIYFFLAFFFITDIFYLYVPNSILIVFFCVLAIIAILYNQTLMD
;
A
#
# COMPACT_ATOMS: atom_id res chain seq x y z
N MET A 1 -1.08 23.11 2.21
CA MET A 1 -0.88 22.51 0.87
C MET A 1 -0.12 21.18 0.95
N ILE A 2 1.06 21.14 1.58
CA ILE A 2 1.91 19.94 1.57
C ILE A 2 1.30 18.70 2.25
N TYR A 3 0.61 18.88 3.37
CA TYR A 3 -0.11 17.79 4.06
C TYR A 3 -1.16 17.12 3.17
N PHE A 4 -1.93 17.91 2.41
CA PHE A 4 -2.98 17.39 1.53
C PHE A 4 -2.37 16.57 0.38
N LEU A 5 -1.26 17.04 -0.21
CA LEU A 5 -0.55 16.30 -1.26
C LEU A 5 0.03 14.98 -0.74
N LEU A 6 0.65 14.99 0.44
CA LEU A 6 1.17 13.77 1.08
C LEU A 6 0.05 12.76 1.38
N ALA A 7 -1.10 13.24 1.87
CA ALA A 7 -2.24 12.40 2.16
C ALA A 7 -2.79 11.71 0.89
N ILE A 8 -2.97 12.45 -0.20
CA ILE A 8 -3.45 11.88 -1.47
C ILE A 8 -2.43 10.90 -2.03
N TYR A 9 -1.15 11.30 -2.10
CA TYR A 9 -0.12 10.47 -2.69
C TYR A 9 0.04 9.14 -1.94
N SER A 10 0.08 9.19 -0.61
CA SER A 10 0.18 8.00 0.23
C SER A 10 -1.06 7.10 0.13
N ALA A 11 -2.27 7.65 0.00
CA ALA A 11 -3.49 6.88 -0.24
C ALA A 11 -3.45 6.15 -1.59
N VAL A 12 -3.05 6.85 -2.67
CA VAL A 12 -2.93 6.26 -4.01
C VAL A 12 -1.88 5.15 -4.01
N PHE A 13 -0.73 5.38 -3.37
CA PHE A 13 0.34 4.38 -3.30
C PHE A 13 -0.08 3.16 -2.47
N MET A 14 -0.81 3.36 -1.37
CA MET A 14 -1.38 2.26 -0.58
C MET A 14 -2.38 1.41 -1.38
N SER A 15 -3.25 2.05 -2.16
CA SER A 15 -4.19 1.32 -3.04
C SER A 15 -3.44 0.40 -4.02
N PHE A 16 -2.33 0.89 -4.60
CA PHE A 16 -1.48 0.06 -5.45
C PHE A 16 -0.85 -1.11 -4.69
N ILE A 17 -0.31 -0.88 -3.48
CA ILE A 17 0.33 -1.91 -2.66
C ILE A 17 -0.66 -3.01 -2.25
N GLN A 18 -1.92 -2.67 -1.98
CA GLN A 18 -2.97 -3.65 -1.72
C GLN A 18 -3.20 -4.59 -2.90
N VAL A 19 -3.37 -4.03 -4.11
CA VAL A 19 -3.54 -4.84 -5.31
C VAL A 19 -2.30 -5.69 -5.59
N ALA A 20 -1.10 -5.11 -5.40
CA ALA A 20 0.15 -5.83 -5.59
C ALA A 20 0.27 -7.01 -4.61
N GLY A 21 -0.05 -6.81 -3.33
CA GLY A 21 0.00 -7.84 -2.29
C GLY A 21 -0.96 -9.00 -2.56
N GLU A 22 -2.15 -8.73 -3.11
CA GLU A 22 -3.06 -9.79 -3.53
C GLU A 22 -2.61 -10.55 -4.77
N CYS A 23 -2.06 -9.84 -5.75
CA CYS A 23 -1.72 -10.43 -7.04
C CYS A 23 -0.42 -11.25 -6.98
N PHE A 24 0.51 -10.87 -6.10
CA PHE A 24 1.84 -11.45 -6.03
C PHE A 24 1.84 -12.95 -5.73
N PRO A 25 1.16 -13.46 -4.67
CA PRO A 25 1.18 -14.89 -4.33
C PRO A 25 0.54 -15.75 -5.41
N VAL A 26 -0.48 -15.22 -6.10
CA VAL A 26 -1.24 -15.92 -7.13
C VAL A 26 -0.63 -15.76 -8.54
N LYS A 27 0.54 -15.10 -8.64
CA LYS A 27 1.25 -14.80 -9.91
C LYS A 27 0.37 -14.16 -10.99
N LYS A 28 -0.63 -13.38 -10.56
CA LYS A 28 -1.48 -12.64 -11.50
C LYS A 28 -0.80 -11.33 -11.89
N SER A 29 -0.98 -10.91 -13.14
CA SER A 29 -0.43 -9.64 -13.61
C SER A 29 -1.09 -8.47 -12.87
N PHE A 30 -0.27 -7.65 -12.19
CA PHE A 30 -0.69 -6.44 -11.49
C PHE A 30 -0.93 -5.26 -12.45
N LEU A 31 -0.18 -5.18 -13.56
CA LEU A 31 -0.26 -4.08 -14.54
C LEU A 31 -1.41 -4.19 -15.54
N PHE A 32 -1.89 -5.40 -15.82
CA PHE A 32 -2.81 -5.67 -16.93
C PHE A 32 -4.19 -6.13 -16.49
N ARG A 33 -4.54 -5.92 -15.22
CA ARG A 33 -5.92 -6.07 -14.81
C ARG A 33 -6.68 -4.81 -15.21
N PHE A 34 -7.44 -4.90 -16.31
CA PHE A 34 -8.69 -4.15 -16.38
C PHE A 34 -9.44 -4.43 -15.08
N SER A 35 -10.05 -3.40 -14.51
CA SER A 35 -10.65 -3.40 -13.18
C SER A 35 -11.82 -4.39 -13.11
N GLU A 36 -11.55 -5.67 -13.19
CA GLU A 36 -12.54 -6.71 -13.27
C GLU A 36 -12.73 -7.27 -11.87
N CYS A 37 -13.99 -7.29 -11.46
CA CYS A 37 -14.44 -7.91 -10.23
C CYS A 37 -13.92 -9.35 -10.13
N ASN A 38 -13.12 -9.63 -9.08
CA ASN A 38 -12.56 -10.95 -8.78
C ASN A 38 -13.57 -12.11 -8.79
N PHE A 39 -14.85 -11.81 -8.57
CA PHE A 39 -15.92 -12.79 -8.43
C PHE A 39 -16.92 -12.81 -9.58
N CYS A 40 -17.02 -11.71 -10.32
CA CYS A 40 -18.09 -11.51 -11.30
C CYS A 40 -17.60 -11.07 -12.67
N GLN A 41 -16.28 -10.86 -12.82
CA GLN A 41 -15.59 -10.54 -14.08
C GLN A 41 -16.12 -9.31 -14.83
N LYS A 42 -17.05 -8.55 -14.23
CA LYS A 42 -17.49 -7.27 -14.76
C LYS A 42 -16.43 -6.21 -14.51
N THR A 43 -16.22 -5.38 -15.52
CA THR A 43 -15.40 -4.17 -15.45
C THR A 43 -16.02 -3.16 -14.47
N LEU A 44 -15.23 -2.75 -13.50
CA LEU A 44 -15.50 -1.78 -12.45
C LEU A 44 -14.99 -0.43 -12.93
N ALA A 45 -15.83 0.60 -12.86
CA ALA A 45 -15.41 1.98 -13.11
C ALA A 45 -14.33 2.41 -12.11
N PHE A 46 -13.48 3.37 -12.49
CA PHE A 46 -12.33 3.81 -11.68
C PHE A 46 -12.69 4.19 -10.22
N TYR A 47 -13.86 4.80 -10.01
CA TYR A 47 -14.36 5.15 -8.66
C TYR A 47 -14.73 3.95 -7.78
N HIS A 48 -14.93 2.76 -8.38
CA HIS A 48 -15.13 1.50 -7.66
C HIS A 48 -13.82 0.77 -7.33
N ILE A 49 -12.69 1.25 -7.84
CA ILE A 49 -11.37 0.69 -7.56
C ILE A 49 -10.82 1.24 -6.24
N ILE A 50 -11.23 2.46 -5.85
CA ILE A 50 -10.78 3.12 -4.63
C ILE A 50 -11.55 2.51 -3.43
N PRO A 51 -10.89 1.68 -2.59
CA PRO A 51 -11.57 0.95 -1.53
C PRO A 51 -12.30 1.86 -0.54
N VAL A 52 -11.75 3.03 -0.16
CA VAL A 52 -12.38 3.98 0.76
C VAL A 52 -13.69 4.54 0.22
N PHE A 53 -13.71 5.02 -1.04
CA PHE A 53 -14.95 5.53 -1.64
C PHE A 53 -15.97 4.42 -1.83
N SER A 54 -15.53 3.25 -2.27
CA SER A 54 -16.40 2.09 -2.52
C SER A 54 -17.01 1.54 -1.24
N PHE A 55 -16.24 1.45 -0.16
CA PHE A 55 -16.70 0.93 1.13
C PHE A 55 -17.73 1.86 1.77
N LEU A 56 -17.47 3.19 1.76
CA LEU A 56 -18.39 4.18 2.32
C LEU A 56 -19.71 4.26 1.52
N PHE A 57 -19.63 4.25 0.18
CA PHE A 57 -20.83 4.37 -0.67
C PHE A 57 -21.66 3.08 -0.73
N PHE A 58 -21.01 1.92 -0.71
CA PHE A 58 -21.69 0.62 -0.89
C PHE A 58 -21.79 -0.19 0.40
N ARG A 59 -21.60 0.45 1.57
CA ARG A 59 -21.75 -0.15 2.91
C ARG A 59 -20.95 -1.45 3.06
N GLY A 60 -19.71 -1.45 2.58
CA GLY A 60 -18.81 -2.60 2.67
C GLY A 60 -19.15 -3.78 1.75
N LYS A 61 -20.04 -3.62 0.77
CA LYS A 61 -20.31 -4.62 -0.26
C LYS A 61 -19.84 -4.13 -1.62
N SER A 62 -19.33 -5.02 -2.47
CA SER A 62 -19.08 -4.65 -3.86
C SER A 62 -20.43 -4.40 -4.56
N ARG A 63 -20.54 -3.30 -5.34
CA ARG A 63 -21.78 -3.01 -6.09
C ARG A 63 -22.10 -4.06 -7.16
N CYS A 64 -21.09 -4.82 -7.58
CA CYS A 64 -21.19 -5.71 -8.74
C CYS A 64 -21.57 -7.15 -8.38
N CYS A 65 -21.20 -7.63 -7.19
CA CYS A 65 -21.50 -8.99 -6.74
C CYS A 65 -21.90 -9.10 -5.28
N GLU A 66 -22.14 -7.97 -4.60
CA GLU A 66 -22.59 -7.86 -3.20
C GLU A 66 -21.71 -8.55 -2.16
N ARG A 67 -20.52 -9.04 -2.57
CA ARG A 67 -19.59 -9.68 -1.65
C ARG A 67 -18.97 -8.66 -0.70
N PRO A 68 -18.72 -9.06 0.56
CA PRO A 68 -18.08 -8.19 1.53
C PRO A 68 -16.67 -7.83 1.06
N ILE A 69 -16.37 -6.55 1.04
CA ILE A 69 -15.00 -6.05 0.84
C ILE A 69 -14.30 -6.20 2.19
N PRO A 70 -13.14 -6.87 2.26
CA PRO A 70 -12.37 -7.00 3.49
C PRO A 70 -12.11 -5.63 4.11
N ILE A 71 -12.48 -5.48 5.39
CA ILE A 71 -12.35 -4.21 6.11
C ILE A 71 -10.90 -3.74 6.21
N ILE A 72 -9.95 -4.66 6.07
CA ILE A 72 -8.52 -4.38 6.09
C ILE A 72 -8.10 -3.39 4.99
N TYR A 73 -8.72 -3.43 3.81
CA TYR A 73 -8.40 -2.51 2.71
C TYR A 73 -8.77 -1.08 3.06
N PHE A 74 -9.99 -0.92 3.62
CA PHE A 74 -10.47 0.36 4.12
C PHE A 74 -9.56 0.90 5.24
N LEU A 75 -9.21 0.03 6.20
CA LEU A 75 -8.35 0.42 7.31
C LEU A 75 -6.96 0.85 6.83
N MET A 76 -6.32 0.08 5.94
CA MET A 76 -4.98 0.40 5.45
C MET A 76 -4.95 1.70 4.63
N GLU A 77 -5.97 1.96 3.82
CA GLU A 77 -6.06 3.18 3.02
C GLU A 77 -6.33 4.43 3.87
N LEU A 78 -6.90 4.28 5.07
CA LEU A 78 -7.12 5.38 6.02
C LEU A 78 -5.92 5.56 6.97
N VAL A 79 -5.36 4.46 7.48
CA VAL A 79 -4.21 4.46 8.40
C VAL A 79 -2.95 4.95 7.70
N THR A 80 -2.76 4.63 6.41
CA THR A 80 -1.53 5.01 5.68
C THR A 80 -1.35 6.53 5.60
N PRO A 81 -2.31 7.32 5.09
CA PRO A 81 -2.17 8.79 5.09
C PRO A 81 -1.94 9.37 6.47
N ILE A 82 -2.64 8.87 7.50
CA ILE A 82 -2.45 9.33 8.88
C ILE A 82 -1.02 9.07 9.33
N TYR A 83 -0.50 7.87 9.11
CA TYR A 83 0.85 7.48 9.50
C TYR A 83 1.91 8.32 8.77
N ILE A 84 1.78 8.52 7.46
CA ILE A 84 2.71 9.35 6.69
C ILE A 84 2.68 10.82 7.13
N LEU A 85 1.50 11.35 7.47
CA LEU A 85 1.39 12.70 8.02
C LEU A 85 2.05 12.82 9.39
N LEU A 86 1.90 11.83 10.27
CA LEU A 86 2.58 11.80 11.57
C LEU A 86 4.10 11.75 11.40
N LEU A 87 4.60 10.91 10.49
CA LEU A 87 6.03 10.89 10.14
C LEU A 87 6.51 12.25 9.64
N TYR A 88 5.73 12.92 8.79
CA TYR A 88 6.09 14.24 8.27
C TYR A 88 6.10 15.31 9.37
N ILE A 89 5.16 15.28 10.31
CA ILE A 89 5.13 16.21 11.45
C ILE A 89 6.36 16.03 12.33
N GLN A 90 6.78 14.79 12.58
CA GLN A 90 7.90 14.49 13.48
C GLN A 90 9.26 14.70 12.83
N PHE A 91 9.42 14.29 11.57
CA PHE A 91 10.72 14.21 10.91
C PHE A 91 10.87 15.18 9.74
N SER A 92 9.81 15.85 9.29
CA SER A 92 9.80 16.67 8.06
C SER A 92 10.37 15.89 6.86
N PHE A 93 10.89 16.53 5.80
CA PHE A 93 11.61 15.83 4.73
C PHE A 93 13.07 15.56 5.11
N SER A 94 13.28 14.87 6.22
CA SER A 94 14.61 14.40 6.62
C SER A 94 14.91 13.00 6.08
N TYR A 95 16.16 12.58 6.25
CA TYR A 95 16.59 11.23 5.97
C TYR A 95 15.77 10.18 6.73
N SER A 96 15.48 10.43 8.01
CA SER A 96 14.69 9.54 8.87
C SER A 96 13.26 9.38 8.34
N PHE A 97 12.65 10.44 7.79
CA PHE A 97 11.34 10.36 7.15
C PHE A 97 11.35 9.39 5.98
N LEU A 98 12.33 9.53 5.07
CA LEU A 98 12.42 8.67 3.89
C LEU A 98 12.66 7.21 4.26
N LEU A 99 13.48 6.96 5.28
CA LEU A 99 13.73 5.62 5.81
C LEU A 99 12.44 4.99 6.36
N TYR A 100 11.72 5.67 7.26
CA TYR A 100 10.47 5.13 7.82
C TYR A 100 9.36 5.00 6.78
N TYR A 101 9.29 5.93 5.82
CA TYR A 101 8.37 5.87 4.70
C TYR A 101 8.56 4.59 3.88
N ILE A 102 9.81 4.29 3.49
CA ILE A 102 10.13 3.08 2.72
C ILE A 102 9.84 1.81 3.52
N ILE A 103 10.28 1.76 4.79
CA ILE A 103 10.02 0.61 5.68
C ILE A 103 8.52 0.34 5.78
N TYR A 104 7.72 1.39 5.97
CA TYR A 104 6.28 1.26 6.10
C TYR A 104 5.64 0.58 4.90
N PHE A 105 5.98 0.99 3.67
CA PHE A 105 5.33 0.41 2.48
C PHE A 105 5.74 -1.05 2.22
N PHE A 106 6.97 -1.44 2.53
CA PHE A 106 7.36 -2.85 2.49
C PHE A 106 6.63 -3.67 3.55
N LEU A 107 6.54 -3.18 4.79
CA LEU A 107 5.79 -3.84 5.86
C LEU A 107 4.31 -3.93 5.54
N ALA A 108 3.71 -2.87 4.97
CA ALA A 108 2.32 -2.88 4.53
C ALA A 108 2.08 -3.94 3.46
N PHE A 109 2.99 -4.07 2.48
CA PHE A 109 2.93 -5.12 1.48
C PHE A 109 2.96 -6.52 2.13
N PHE A 110 3.92 -6.78 3.03
CA PHE A 110 4.01 -8.08 3.72
C PHE A 110 2.80 -8.36 4.62
N PHE A 111 2.28 -7.35 5.30
CA PHE A 111 1.07 -7.45 6.11
C PHE A 111 -0.12 -7.91 5.27
N ILE A 112 -0.26 -7.37 4.05
CA ILE A 112 -1.34 -7.73 3.13
C ILE A 112 -1.15 -9.16 2.61
N THR A 113 0.07 -9.55 2.22
CA THR A 113 0.30 -10.93 1.76
C THR A 113 0.11 -11.94 2.88
N ASP A 114 0.51 -11.61 4.10
CA ASP A 114 0.37 -12.46 5.28
C ASP A 114 -1.09 -12.61 5.72
N ILE A 115 -1.86 -11.52 5.82
CA ILE A 115 -3.25 -11.60 6.29
C ILE A 115 -4.17 -12.38 5.34
N PHE A 116 -3.91 -12.33 4.02
CA PHE A 116 -4.73 -13.01 3.03
C PHE A 116 -4.23 -14.40 2.63
N TYR A 117 -2.92 -14.64 2.70
CA TYR A 117 -2.30 -15.87 2.16
C TYR A 117 -1.35 -16.56 3.14
N LEU A 118 -1.10 -16.00 4.33
CA LEU A 118 -0.12 -16.47 5.31
C LEU A 118 1.25 -16.75 4.65
N TYR A 119 1.62 -15.86 3.73
CA TYR A 119 2.75 -16.02 2.83
C TYR A 119 3.56 -14.74 2.76
N VAL A 120 4.87 -14.86 2.97
CA VAL A 120 5.83 -13.77 2.80
C VAL A 120 6.74 -14.09 1.60
N PRO A 121 6.66 -13.31 0.51
CA PRO A 121 7.47 -13.59 -0.68
C PRO A 121 8.95 -13.26 -0.46
N ASN A 122 9.78 -14.30 -0.43
CA ASN A 122 11.23 -14.18 -0.26
C ASN A 122 11.90 -13.24 -1.27
N SER A 123 11.41 -13.18 -2.51
CA SER A 123 11.96 -12.27 -3.52
C SER A 123 11.80 -10.79 -3.14
N ILE A 124 10.65 -10.41 -2.59
CA ILE A 124 10.41 -9.05 -2.12
C ILE A 124 11.12 -8.82 -0.78
N LEU A 125 11.21 -9.84 0.07
CA LEU A 125 11.98 -9.78 1.32
C LEU A 125 13.46 -9.50 1.07
N ILE A 126 14.06 -10.14 0.05
CA ILE A 126 15.45 -9.87 -0.35
C ILE A 126 15.58 -8.42 -0.85
N VAL A 127 14.66 -7.95 -1.70
CA VAL A 127 14.67 -6.54 -2.16
C VAL A 127 14.57 -5.57 -0.98
N PHE A 128 13.70 -5.86 -0.01
CA PHE A 128 13.57 -5.06 1.21
C PHE A 128 14.89 -4.96 1.97
N PHE A 129 15.57 -6.08 2.22
CA PHE A 129 16.87 -6.08 2.89
C PHE A 129 17.96 -5.36 2.07
N CYS A 130 17.98 -5.52 0.75
CA CYS A 130 18.92 -4.80 -0.12
C CYS A 130 18.70 -3.29 -0.06
N VAL A 131 17.44 -2.83 -0.14
CA VAL A 131 17.10 -1.40 -0.04
C VAL A 131 17.52 -0.85 1.32
N LEU A 132 17.25 -1.57 2.41
CA LEU A 132 17.68 -1.16 3.75
C LEU A 132 19.21 -1.10 3.89
N ALA A 133 19.93 -2.06 3.33
CA ALA A 133 21.39 -2.06 3.36
C ALA A 133 21.96 -0.85 2.61
N ILE A 134 21.42 -0.53 1.43
CA ILE A 134 21.83 0.64 0.64
C ILE A 134 21.57 1.94 1.43
N ILE A 135 20.38 2.07 2.01
CA ILE A 135 20.02 3.20 2.87
C ILE A 135 21.04 3.28 4.02
N ALA A 136 21.24 2.22 4.80
CA ALA A 136 22.18 2.21 5.92
C ALA A 136 23.61 2.63 5.54
N ILE A 137 24.11 2.20 4.37
CA ILE A 137 25.43 2.60 3.86
C ILE A 137 25.46 4.11 3.56
N LEU A 138 24.45 4.63 2.86
CA LEU A 138 24.35 6.06 2.53
C LEU A 138 24.20 6.93 3.79
N TYR A 139 23.47 6.45 4.79
CA TYR A 139 23.35 7.13 6.08
C TYR A 139 24.69 7.21 6.81
N ASN A 140 25.45 6.13 6.79
CA ASN A 140 26.74 6.11 7.47
C ASN A 140 27.75 7.03 6.78
N GLN A 141 27.73 7.11 5.44
CA GLN A 141 28.56 8.07 4.70
C GLN A 141 28.23 9.52 5.06
N THR A 142 26.95 9.88 5.08
CA THR A 142 26.50 11.23 5.47
C THR A 142 26.79 11.60 6.93
N LEU A 143 27.07 10.63 7.81
CA LEU A 143 27.48 10.89 9.19
C LEU A 143 29.00 11.08 9.34
N MET A 144 29.78 10.60 8.36
CA MET A 144 31.25 10.69 8.34
C MET A 144 31.77 11.92 7.59
N ASP A 145 30.95 12.56 6.77
CA ASP A 145 31.19 13.85 6.09
C ASP A 145 30.73 15.04 6.96
#